data_AF-A0A520JBR5-F1
#
_entry.id   AF-A0A520JBR5-F1
#
_cell.length_a   1.000
_cell.length_b   1.000
_cell.length_c   1.000
_cell.angle_alpha   90.00
_cell.angle_beta   90.00
_cell.angle_gamma   90.00
#
_symmetry.space_group_name_H-M   'P 1'
#
loop_
_entity.id
_entity.type
_entity.pdbx_description
1 polymer ?
#
loop_
_entity_poly.entity_id
_entity_poly.type
_entity_poly.pdbx_seq_one_letter_code
_entity_poly.pdbx_strand_id
1 'polypeptide(L)' 'EGVGWTQIEGGPKFEFHAGEQLWCPANRRHWHGATATTAMTHVAIQESLDGSPVTWMEPVSDADYLAEPKG' A
#
# COMPACT_ATOMS: atom_id res chain seq x y z
N GLU A 1 2.21 7.18 11.97
CA GLU A 1 2.14 8.66 11.95
C GLU A 1 1.97 9.13 10.52
N GLY A 2 1.34 10.29 10.29
CA GLY A 2 1.12 10.83 8.95
C GLY A 2 -0.11 10.26 8.23
N VAL A 3 -0.12 10.44 6.91
CA VAL A 3 -1.19 10.02 5.98
C VAL A 3 -0.54 9.20 4.86
N GLY A 4 -1.10 8.03 4.58
CA GLY A 4 -0.59 7.11 3.56
C GLY A 4 -1.64 6.76 2.52
N TRP A 5 -1.17 6.24 1.38
CA TRP A 5 -2.01 5.64 0.37
C TRP A 5 -1.72 4.15 0.24
N THR A 6 -2.75 3.37 -0.08
CA THR A 6 -2.60 1.99 -0.50
C THR A 6 -3.53 1.69 -1.68
N GLN A 7 -3.18 0.70 -2.48
CA GLN A 7 -4.03 0.21 -3.54
C GLN A 7 -3.75 -1.26 -3.79
N ILE A 8 -4.83 -2.04 -3.94
CA ILE A 8 -4.78 -3.37 -4.53
C ILE A 8 -4.94 -3.19 -6.05
N GLU A 9 -4.17 -3.94 -6.83
CA GLU A 9 -4.21 -3.88 -8.30
C GLU A 9 -5.65 -3.92 -8.84
N GLY A 10 -5.96 -2.98 -9.74
CA GLY A 10 -7.29 -2.83 -10.36
C GLY A 10 -8.37 -2.23 -9.45
N GLY A 11 -8.08 -2.07 -8.15
CA GLY A 11 -8.98 -1.47 -7.17
C GLY A 11 -8.79 0.05 -7.00
N PRO A 12 -9.65 0.69 -6.20
CA PRO A 12 -9.49 2.08 -5.81
C PRO A 12 -8.26 2.25 -4.91
N LYS A 13 -7.69 3.47 -4.95
CA LYS A 13 -6.66 3.89 -4.01
C LYS A 13 -7.34 4.39 -2.74
N PHE A 14 -6.89 3.92 -1.58
CA PHE A 14 -7.39 4.32 -0.27
C PHE A 14 -6.37 5.16 0.46
N GLU A 15 -6.85 6.19 1.14
CA GLU A 15 -6.08 6.91 2.15
C GLU A 15 -6.23 6.21 3.50
N PHE A 16 -5.15 6.17 4.28
CA PHE A 16 -5.17 5.67 5.65
C PHE A 16 -4.36 6.57 6.58
N HIS A 17 -4.81 6.65 7.82
CA HIS A 17 -4.32 7.55 8.85
C HIS A 17 -3.68 6.80 10.02
N ALA A 18 -2.94 7.54 10.84
CA ALA A 18 -2.35 6.99 12.06
C ALA A 18 -3.42 6.38 12.99
N GLY A 19 -3.23 5.12 13.37
CA GLY A 19 -4.15 4.38 14.22
C GLY A 19 -5.08 3.43 13.46
N GLU A 20 -5.16 3.55 12.13
CA GLU A 20 -5.94 2.64 11.31
C GLU A 20 -5.19 1.35 11.00
N GLN A 21 -5.95 0.25 10.88
CA GLN A 21 -5.42 -1.05 10.47
C GLN A 21 -5.71 -1.26 8.98
N LEU A 22 -4.67 -1.65 8.25
CA LEU A 22 -4.78 -2.12 6.87
C LEU A 22 -4.63 -3.64 6.81
N TRP A 23 -5.53 -4.31 6.09
CA TRP A 23 -5.38 -5.74 5.78
C TRP A 23 -5.07 -5.93 4.30
N CYS A 24 -3.95 -6.59 4.02
CA CYS A 24 -3.54 -6.98 2.67
C CYS A 24 -3.86 -8.47 2.46
N PRO A 25 -4.85 -8.83 1.64
CA PRO A 25 -5.20 -10.23 1.43
C PRO A 25 -4.05 -11.00 0.77
N ALA A 26 -3.88 -12.27 1.17
CA ALA A 26 -2.87 -13.15 0.58
C ALA A 26 -3.02 -13.26 -0.94
N ASN A 27 -1.89 -13.35 -1.64
CA ASN A 27 -1.81 -13.48 -3.10
C ASN A 27 -2.51 -12.35 -3.87
N ARG A 28 -2.64 -11.15 -3.27
CA ARG A 28 -3.11 -9.94 -3.96
C ARG A 28 -1.98 -8.94 -4.10
N ARG A 29 -1.72 -8.54 -5.34
CA ARG A 29 -0.77 -7.48 -5.65
C ARG A 29 -1.26 -6.15 -5.11
N HIS A 30 -0.42 -5.49 -4.33
CA HIS A 30 -0.74 -4.21 -3.70
C HIS A 30 0.52 -3.38 -3.48
N TRP A 31 0.31 -2.08 -3.25
CA TRP A 31 1.34 -1.18 -2.76
C TRP A 31 0.79 -0.32 -1.62
N HIS A 32 1.67 0.23 -0.82
CA HIS A 32 1.35 1.24 0.19
C HIS A 32 2.54 2.18 0.39
N GLY A 33 2.27 3.45 0.66
CA GLY A 33 3.31 4.46 0.80
C GLY A 33 2.78 5.78 1.36
N ALA A 34 3.67 6.77 1.46
CA ALA A 34 3.31 8.15 1.76
C ALA A 34 2.33 8.72 0.71
N THR A 35 1.72 9.86 1.01
CA THR A 35 1.05 10.66 -0.03
C THR A 35 2.06 11.53 -0.77
N ALA A 36 1.61 12.22 -1.82
CA ALA A 36 2.44 13.18 -2.54
C ALA A 36 2.95 14.36 -1.68
N THR A 37 2.30 14.67 -0.56
CA THR A 37 2.56 15.86 0.26
C THR A 37 2.89 15.58 1.71
N THR A 38 2.76 14.33 2.18
CA THR A 38 2.86 13.99 3.60
C THR A 38 3.59 12.68 3.79
N ALA A 39 4.68 12.71 4.56
CA ALA A 39 5.41 11.51 4.97
C ALA A 39 4.54 10.64 5.90
N MET A 40 4.82 9.34 5.92
CA MET A 40 4.07 8.37 6.71
C MET A 40 4.98 7.26 7.25
N THR A 41 4.66 6.81 8.47
CA THR A 41 5.29 5.64 9.11
C THR A 41 4.20 4.69 9.57
N HIS A 42 4.35 3.40 9.24
CA HIS A 42 3.49 2.32 9.69
C HIS A 42 4.31 1.10 10.12
N VAL A 43 3.68 0.21 10.90
CA VAL A 43 4.24 -1.11 11.23
C VAL A 43 3.66 -2.11 10.25
N ALA A 44 4.52 -2.87 9.56
CA ALA A 44 4.13 -3.96 8.69
C ALA A 44 4.36 -5.30 9.40
N ILE A 45 3.33 -6.15 9.47
CA ILE A 45 3.39 -7.47 10.07
C ILE A 45 2.99 -8.47 8.99
N GLN A 46 3.85 -9.44 8.71
CA GLN A 46 3.66 -10.44 7.66
C GLN A 46 4.33 -11.76 8.06
N GLU A 47 3.68 -12.86 7.71
CA GLU A 47 4.21 -14.21 7.89
C GLU A 47 5.04 -14.62 6.68
N SER A 48 5.99 -15.53 6.87
CA SER A 48 6.79 -16.11 5.78
C SER A 48 6.21 -17.43 5.32
N LEU A 49 6.07 -17.59 3.99
CA LEU A 49 5.76 -18.87 3.35
C LEU A 49 6.96 -19.27 2.48
N ASP A 50 7.41 -20.52 2.57
CA ASP A 50 8.56 -21.03 1.82
C ASP A 50 9.85 -20.20 1.96
N GLY A 51 10.03 -19.58 3.14
CA GLY A 51 11.21 -18.78 3.47
C GLY A 51 11.16 -17.32 3.02
N SER A 52 10.09 -16.87 2.36
CA SER A 52 9.90 -15.46 2.00
C SER A 52 8.54 -14.93 2.44
N PRO A 53 8.46 -13.71 3.00
CA PRO A 53 7.18 -13.07 3.30
C PRO A 53 6.65 -12.21 2.14
N VAL A 54 7.40 -12.08 1.05
CA VAL A 54 7.07 -11.18 -0.07
C VAL A 54 7.56 -11.71 -1.41
N THR A 55 6.81 -11.44 -2.46
CA THR A 55 7.26 -11.52 -3.85
C THR A 55 7.23 -10.12 -4.42
N TRP A 56 8.41 -9.56 -4.69
CA TRP A 56 8.53 -8.23 -5.29
C TRP A 56 8.18 -8.26 -6.78
N MET A 57 7.64 -7.14 -7.25
CA MET A 57 7.23 -6.93 -8.64
C MET A 57 7.80 -5.59 -9.12
N GLU A 58 7.26 -5.04 -10.20
CA GLU A 58 7.71 -3.76 -10.74
C GLU A 58 7.34 -2.55 -9.85
N PRO A 59 8.08 -1.43 -9.97
CA PRO A 59 7.71 -0.19 -9.30
C PRO A 59 6.34 0.32 -9.76
N VAL A 60 5.60 0.93 -8.84
CA VAL A 60 4.38 1.69 -9.16
C VAL A 60 4.76 2.86 -10.05
N SER A 61 4.05 3.05 -11.17
CA SER A 61 4.30 4.17 -12.06
C SER A 61 3.86 5.49 -11.44
N ASP A 62 4.49 6.61 -11.81
CA ASP A 62 4.03 7.94 -11.37
C ASP A 62 2.57 8.20 -11.75
N ALA A 63 2.13 7.66 -12.91
CA ALA A 63 0.75 7.78 -13.36
C ALA A 63 -0.23 7.07 -12.41
N ASP A 64 0.09 5.86 -11.95
CA ASP A 64 -0.75 5.13 -10.99
C ASP A 64 -0.69 5.77 -9.60
N TYR A 65 0.50 6.22 -9.18
CA TYR A 65 0.71 6.84 -7.87
C TYR A 65 -0.02 8.19 -7.76
N LEU A 66 -0.03 9.00 -8.81
CA LEU A 66 -0.65 10.33 -8.83
C LEU A 66 -2.11 10.33 -9.31
N ALA A 67 -2.63 9.22 -9.86
CA ALA A 67 -4.03 9.12 -10.26
C ALA A 67 -4.98 9.38 -9.09
N GLU A 68 -6.06 10.13 -9.28
CA GLU A 68 -7.01 10.38 -8.18
C GLU A 68 -7.68 9.08 -7.71
N PRO A 69 -8.01 8.97 -6.40
CA PRO A 69 -8.84 7.89 -5.90
C PRO A 69 -10.14 7.82 -6.70
N LYS A 70 -10.47 6.66 -7.26
CA LYS A 70 -11.80 6.42 -7.80
C LYS A 70 -12.74 6.31 -6.60
N GLY A 71 -13.52 7.37 -6.36
CA GLY A 71 -14.52 7.45 -5.30
C GLY A 71 -15.63 6.43 -5.42
#